data_AF-A0AAU3H0Y5-F1
#
_entry.id   AF-A0AAU3H0Y5-F1
#
_cell.length_a   1.000
_cell.length_b   1.000
_cell.length_c   1.000
_cell.angle_alpha   90.00
_cell.angle_beta   90.00
_cell.angle_gamma   90.00
#
_symmetry.space_group_name_H-M   'P 1'
#
loop_
_entity.id
_entity.type
_entity.pdbx_description
1 polymer ?
#
loop_
_entity_poly.entity_id
_entity_poly.type
_entity_poly.pdbx_seq_one_letter_code
_entity_poly.pdbx_strand_id
1 'polypeptide(L)'
;MRTPATPHRNTRVRPRTATLALAAGCLGAAVLAPGHASAVDPAATASAAPSSYHATNPEGQLGAATDVTVDGDATEWTDDLVIAQGVANDDPRIFRGSHEGPVYDLYSLSAAWDDENLYLMWQFTNVTDVTDPAQGYPTSDNGKPYNGDIPLSIALDVDPATGSDGIVEADAPEGVWGIRDSFDNAEVDHLAMFSSKPGVGQPALFGLNADGAFDHEPGNNLPFKEGGITYAYADGLNASEVIGINDSGNAGYAPDDLESEDLYEDLLAEGHDPEQDTTYEMGIPLETLGITQDALESRGLGVMLISTFGQSAIGSLPQDPAVLDNATEPYTADTSTSAEKEDYDAFSEPFARVGHAAE
;
A
#
# COMPACT_ATOMS: atom_id res chain seq x y z
N MET A 1 -28.32 -19.28 -60.20
CA MET A 1 -28.23 -20.37 -61.20
C MET A 1 -26.75 -20.63 -61.48
N ARG A 2 -26.32 -21.89 -61.25
CA ARG A 2 -25.21 -22.65 -61.86
C ARG A 2 -23.78 -22.06 -61.92
N THR A 3 -22.91 -22.67 -61.11
CA THR A 3 -21.52 -23.04 -61.46
C THR A 3 -21.47 -24.08 -62.59
N PRO A 4 -20.33 -24.19 -63.32
CA PRO A 4 -19.46 -25.39 -63.24
C PRO A 4 -17.93 -25.02 -63.31
N ALA A 5 -17.00 -25.60 -62.55
CA ALA A 5 -16.40 -26.96 -62.53
C ALA A 5 -15.34 -27.25 -63.64
N THR A 6 -14.04 -27.17 -63.23
CA THR A 6 -12.80 -28.00 -63.43
C THR A 6 -12.58 -28.87 -64.70
N PRO A 7 -11.31 -29.22 -65.11
CA PRO A 7 -10.56 -30.35 -64.46
C PRO A 7 -8.99 -30.45 -64.58
N HIS A 8 -8.38 -31.21 -63.63
CA HIS A 8 -7.26 -32.20 -63.71
C HIS A 8 -5.87 -31.85 -64.31
N ARG A 9 -4.68 -32.39 -63.92
CA ARG A 9 -4.17 -33.72 -63.42
C ARG A 9 -2.68 -33.50 -62.98
N ASN A 10 -2.12 -33.96 -61.85
CA ASN A 10 -1.74 -35.31 -61.37
C ASN A 10 -0.38 -35.89 -61.89
N THR A 11 0.62 -36.07 -61.00
CA THR A 11 1.64 -37.16 -60.96
C THR A 11 2.23 -37.21 -59.51
N ARG A 12 2.06 -38.22 -58.63
CA ARG A 12 2.55 -39.65 -58.53
C ARG A 12 4.10 -39.74 -58.57
N VAL A 13 4.88 -40.24 -57.57
CA VAL A 13 5.02 -41.62 -57.02
C VAL A 13 6.14 -41.63 -55.91
N ARG A 14 5.86 -41.99 -54.64
CA ARG A 14 6.30 -43.17 -53.80
C ARG A 14 7.71 -43.22 -53.13
N PRO A 15 7.86 -44.03 -52.04
CA PRO A 15 8.72 -43.77 -50.88
C PRO A 15 9.95 -44.69 -50.75
N ARG A 16 10.83 -44.42 -49.76
CA ARG A 16 11.91 -45.31 -49.26
C ARG A 16 12.08 -45.10 -47.75
N THR A 17 11.62 -46.07 -46.95
CA THR A 17 12.40 -47.07 -46.17
C THR A 17 13.08 -46.54 -44.90
N ALA A 18 12.74 -47.24 -43.81
CA ALA A 18 13.08 -47.01 -42.41
C ALA A 18 14.54 -47.25 -42.06
N THR A 19 14.98 -46.66 -40.94
CA THR A 19 15.94 -47.32 -40.03
C THR A 19 15.68 -46.85 -38.60
N LEU A 20 15.46 -47.83 -37.72
CA LEU A 20 15.35 -47.70 -36.27
C LEU A 20 16.76 -47.60 -35.69
N ALA A 21 17.04 -46.63 -34.82
CA ALA A 21 18.22 -46.62 -33.96
C ALA A 21 17.82 -46.11 -32.57
N LEU A 22 18.14 -46.91 -31.56
CA LEU A 22 17.91 -46.70 -30.14
C LEU A 22 19.24 -46.20 -29.52
N ALA A 23 19.26 -45.07 -28.81
CA ALA A 23 20.29 -44.67 -27.84
C ALA A 23 19.76 -43.45 -27.07
N ALA A 24 19.44 -43.57 -25.78
CA ALA A 24 20.34 -43.40 -24.63
C ALA A 24 20.58 -41.91 -24.31
N GLY A 25 20.33 -41.54 -23.06
CA GLY A 25 20.03 -40.19 -22.63
C GLY A 25 21.20 -39.22 -22.59
N CYS A 26 20.84 -37.95 -22.46
CA CYS A 26 21.59 -36.91 -21.78
C CYS A 26 20.58 -35.82 -21.42
N LEU A 27 20.44 -35.52 -20.12
CA LEU A 27 19.85 -34.27 -19.63
C LEU A 27 20.60 -33.12 -20.31
N GLY A 28 19.89 -32.36 -21.13
CA GLY A 28 20.37 -31.10 -21.71
C GLY A 28 19.73 -29.96 -20.95
N ALA A 29 20.56 -29.18 -20.28
CA ALA A 29 20.20 -28.05 -19.42
C ALA A 29 19.18 -27.11 -20.07
N ALA A 30 18.16 -26.74 -19.29
CA ALA A 30 17.40 -25.53 -19.54
C ALA A 30 18.39 -24.36 -19.56
N VAL A 31 18.38 -23.59 -20.65
CA VAL A 31 19.07 -22.31 -20.72
C VAL A 31 18.30 -21.38 -19.79
N LEU A 32 18.80 -21.22 -18.56
CA LEU A 32 18.42 -20.13 -17.67
C LEU A 32 18.65 -18.82 -18.42
N ALA A 33 17.60 -18.01 -18.53
CA ALA A 33 17.71 -16.61 -18.90
C ALA A 33 18.72 -15.92 -17.96
N PRO A 34 19.47 -14.90 -18.43
CA PRO A 34 20.45 -14.24 -17.60
C PRO A 34 19.74 -13.67 -16.37
N GLY A 35 20.19 -14.13 -15.19
CA GLY A 35 19.64 -13.73 -13.90
C GLY A 35 19.63 -12.21 -13.78
N HIS A 36 18.52 -11.73 -13.25
CA HIS A 36 18.44 -10.42 -12.62
C HIS A 36 19.64 -10.28 -11.66
N ALA A 37 20.21 -9.09 -11.69
CA ALA A 37 21.43 -8.74 -10.99
C ALA A 37 21.39 -9.26 -9.55
N SER A 38 22.55 -9.72 -9.06
CA SER A 38 22.77 -10.02 -7.66
C SER A 38 22.07 -8.99 -6.79
N ALA A 39 21.22 -9.48 -5.87
CA ALA A 39 20.73 -8.75 -4.72
C ALA A 39 21.87 -7.88 -4.21
N VAL A 40 21.66 -6.57 -4.31
CA VAL A 40 22.44 -5.60 -3.55
C VAL A 40 22.10 -5.94 -2.10
N ASP A 41 23.11 -6.21 -1.27
CA ASP A 41 22.94 -6.30 0.18
C ASP A 41 22.05 -5.11 0.60
N PRO A 42 20.88 -5.32 1.24
CA PRO A 42 20.17 -4.23 1.88
C PRO A 42 20.96 -3.90 3.15
N ALA A 43 22.09 -3.21 2.98
CA ALA A 43 22.63 -2.41 4.05
C ALA A 43 21.50 -1.45 4.43
N ALA A 44 20.82 -1.72 5.56
CA ALA A 44 19.73 -0.93 6.13
C ALA A 44 19.78 0.50 5.60
N THR A 45 18.99 0.77 4.56
CA THR A 45 18.85 2.11 4.04
C THR A 45 18.30 2.90 5.22
N ALA A 46 19.07 3.89 5.67
CA ALA A 46 18.60 4.75 6.75
C ALA A 46 17.29 5.37 6.29
N SER A 47 16.23 5.20 7.08
CA SER A 47 14.93 5.81 6.80
C SER A 47 15.12 7.30 6.53
N ALA A 48 14.48 7.80 5.49
CA ALA A 48 14.40 9.21 5.12
C ALA A 48 13.26 9.92 5.87
N ALA A 49 12.63 9.26 6.84
CA ALA A 49 11.59 9.85 7.64
C ALA A 49 12.06 11.14 8.36
N PRO A 50 11.19 12.15 8.50
CA PRO A 50 11.61 13.50 8.85
C PRO A 50 12.00 13.66 10.33
N SER A 51 11.55 12.77 11.22
CA SER A 51 11.86 12.84 12.66
C SER A 51 11.99 11.46 13.31
N SER A 52 12.48 11.45 14.55
CA SER A 52 12.59 10.24 15.37
C SER A 52 11.25 9.65 15.83
N TYR A 53 10.16 10.40 15.68
CA TYR A 53 8.80 9.93 15.95
C TYR A 53 8.22 9.06 14.83
N HIS A 54 8.79 9.16 13.63
CA HIS A 54 8.51 8.22 12.56
C HIS A 54 9.37 6.98 12.72
N ALA A 55 8.79 5.81 12.52
CA ALA A 55 9.55 4.57 12.64
C ALA A 55 9.01 3.46 11.73
N THR A 56 9.94 2.76 11.09
CA THR A 56 9.68 1.48 10.42
C THR A 56 10.14 0.36 11.34
N ASN A 57 9.24 -0.58 11.64
CA ASN A 57 9.43 -1.66 12.62
C ASN A 57 10.00 -1.13 13.95
N PRO A 58 9.29 -0.21 14.65
CA PRO A 58 9.76 0.41 15.88
C PRO A 58 10.22 -0.64 16.89
N GLU A 59 11.37 -0.42 17.53
CA GLU A 59 11.97 -1.38 18.47
C GLU A 59 12.20 -2.81 17.90
N GLY A 60 12.19 -2.98 16.58
CA GLY A 60 12.27 -4.28 15.91
C GLY A 60 10.97 -5.07 15.94
N GLN A 61 9.83 -4.42 16.15
CA GLN A 61 8.50 -5.03 16.12
C GLN A 61 8.17 -5.51 14.70
N LEU A 62 7.60 -6.71 14.60
CA LEU A 62 7.27 -7.39 13.33
C LEU A 62 5.80 -7.83 13.30
N GLY A 63 4.97 -7.26 14.18
CA GLY A 63 3.68 -7.85 14.55
C GLY A 63 3.84 -9.12 15.38
N ALA A 64 2.72 -9.82 15.63
CA ALA A 64 2.73 -11.08 16.36
C ALA A 64 1.64 -12.06 15.93
N ALA A 65 1.86 -13.34 16.22
CA ALA A 65 0.81 -14.35 16.14
C ALA A 65 -0.23 -14.13 17.27
N THR A 66 -1.39 -13.59 16.92
CA THR A 66 -2.45 -13.21 17.87
C THR A 66 -3.81 -13.32 17.21
N ASP A 67 -4.82 -13.76 17.97
CA ASP A 67 -6.20 -13.81 17.49
C ASP A 67 -6.76 -12.38 17.40
N VAL A 68 -7.24 -12.00 16.20
CA VAL A 68 -7.89 -10.70 15.94
C VAL A 68 -9.23 -10.94 15.25
N THR A 69 -10.23 -10.14 15.60
CA THR A 69 -11.51 -10.08 14.89
C THR A 69 -11.58 -8.81 14.05
N VAL A 70 -11.78 -8.95 12.74
CA VAL A 70 -12.00 -7.78 11.86
C VAL A 70 -13.43 -7.25 12.05
N ASP A 71 -13.61 -6.30 12.96
CA ASP A 71 -14.91 -5.69 13.28
C ASP A 71 -14.88 -4.15 13.51
N GLY A 72 -13.69 -3.55 13.39
CA GLY A 72 -13.41 -2.14 13.60
C GLY A 72 -12.98 -1.80 15.02
N ASP A 73 -13.04 -2.75 15.97
CA ASP A 73 -12.68 -2.54 17.37
C ASP A 73 -11.17 -2.72 17.58
N ALA A 74 -10.49 -1.61 17.85
CA ALA A 74 -9.05 -1.59 18.00
C ALA A 74 -8.54 -2.20 19.32
N THR A 75 -9.40 -2.66 20.23
CA THR A 75 -9.01 -3.09 21.59
C THR A 75 -8.15 -4.34 21.67
N GLU A 76 -8.12 -5.17 20.62
CA GLU A 76 -7.23 -6.34 20.51
C GLU A 76 -5.82 -5.96 20.06
N TRP A 77 -5.64 -4.75 19.56
CA TRP A 77 -4.36 -4.24 19.07
C TRP A 77 -3.60 -3.57 20.20
N THR A 78 -2.30 -3.80 20.27
CA THR A 78 -1.42 -3.22 21.28
C THR A 78 -0.20 -2.59 20.63
N ASP A 79 0.45 -1.67 21.33
CA ASP A 79 1.58 -0.90 20.81
C ASP A 79 2.75 -1.78 20.33
N ASP A 80 2.88 -3.01 20.81
CA ASP A 80 3.91 -3.98 20.36
C ASP A 80 3.60 -4.67 19.02
N LEU A 81 2.40 -4.46 18.48
CA LEU A 81 2.00 -4.93 17.15
C LEU A 81 2.30 -3.91 16.04
N VAL A 82 2.74 -2.71 16.38
CA VAL A 82 3.00 -1.62 15.43
C VAL A 82 4.21 -1.97 14.56
N ILE A 83 4.01 -1.98 13.24
CA ILE A 83 5.08 -2.24 12.26
C ILE A 83 5.51 -0.96 11.54
N ALA A 84 4.71 0.09 11.56
CA ALA A 84 5.11 1.43 11.12
C ALA A 84 4.37 2.52 11.91
N GLN A 85 5.10 3.57 12.27
CA GLN A 85 4.63 4.71 13.03
C GLN A 85 4.83 5.98 12.20
N GLY A 86 3.74 6.72 12.01
CA GLY A 86 3.72 8.10 11.51
C GLY A 86 3.52 9.08 12.68
N VAL A 87 3.14 10.31 12.37
CA VAL A 87 2.80 11.34 13.37
C VAL A 87 1.46 11.96 13.00
N ALA A 88 0.83 12.66 13.93
CA ALA A 88 -0.38 13.41 13.62
C ALA A 88 -0.06 14.79 13.03
N ASN A 89 -0.99 15.28 12.19
CA ASN A 89 -0.94 16.58 11.54
C ASN A 89 0.19 16.70 10.51
N ASP A 90 0.47 15.64 9.74
CA ASP A 90 1.44 15.61 8.65
C ASP A 90 0.84 15.33 7.27
N ASP A 91 -0.49 15.18 7.17
CA ASP A 91 -1.21 15.16 5.90
C ASP A 91 -0.88 16.42 5.08
N PRO A 92 -0.40 16.29 3.83
CA PRO A 92 0.16 17.41 3.07
C PRO A 92 -0.82 18.57 2.85
N ARG A 93 -2.13 18.32 2.96
CA ARG A 93 -3.15 19.37 2.83
C ARG A 93 -3.07 20.36 3.99
N ILE A 94 -2.61 19.96 5.18
CA ILE A 94 -2.52 20.82 6.37
C ILE A 94 -1.61 22.03 6.16
N PHE A 95 -0.52 21.87 5.39
CA PHE A 95 0.45 22.92 5.10
C PHE A 95 -0.12 24.05 4.23
N ARG A 96 -1.33 23.85 3.68
CA ARG A 96 -2.10 24.86 2.96
C ARG A 96 -3.42 25.24 3.64
N GLY A 97 -3.71 24.63 4.79
CA GLY A 97 -4.85 24.91 5.65
C GLY A 97 -5.65 23.65 5.99
N SER A 98 -6.33 23.70 7.13
CA SER A 98 -7.13 22.61 7.71
C SER A 98 -8.60 22.67 7.30
N HIS A 99 -8.96 23.10 6.09
CA HIS A 99 -10.37 23.27 5.70
C HIS A 99 -10.99 22.06 5.00
N GLU A 100 -10.18 21.07 4.60
CA GLU A 100 -10.61 19.93 3.80
C GLU A 100 -11.00 18.70 4.63
N GLY A 101 -11.88 17.90 4.04
CA GLY A 101 -12.26 16.58 4.55
C GLY A 101 -12.71 15.68 3.39
N PRO A 102 -12.68 14.35 3.54
CA PRO A 102 -12.19 13.62 4.72
C PRO A 102 -10.68 13.78 4.97
N VAL A 103 -10.25 13.55 6.22
CA VAL A 103 -8.85 13.63 6.66
C VAL A 103 -8.23 12.23 6.59
N TYR A 104 -7.04 12.09 5.99
CA TYR A 104 -6.39 10.80 5.73
C TYR A 104 -4.94 10.79 6.24
N ASP A 105 -4.75 11.39 7.41
CA ASP A 105 -3.47 11.52 8.12
C ASP A 105 -3.15 10.21 8.85
N LEU A 106 -2.13 9.49 8.38
CA LEU A 106 -1.82 8.12 8.77
C LEU A 106 -0.93 8.08 10.01
N TYR A 107 -1.45 7.56 11.12
CA TYR A 107 -0.74 7.59 12.40
C TYR A 107 0.05 6.32 12.71
N SER A 108 -0.54 5.14 12.50
CA SER A 108 0.14 3.88 12.78
C SER A 108 -0.39 2.75 11.91
N LEU A 109 0.46 1.78 11.61
CA LEU A 109 0.13 0.52 10.94
C LEU A 109 0.63 -0.63 11.83
N SER A 110 -0.27 -1.56 12.14
CA SER A 110 0.00 -2.74 12.96
C SER A 110 -0.26 -4.02 12.18
N ALA A 111 0.40 -5.10 12.58
CA ALA A 111 0.20 -6.43 11.99
C ALA A 111 0.04 -7.53 13.05
N ALA A 112 -0.83 -8.47 12.73
CA ALA A 112 -1.00 -9.72 13.46
C ALA A 112 -1.27 -10.87 12.48
N TRP A 113 -1.17 -12.11 12.93
CA TRP A 113 -1.53 -13.26 12.11
C TRP A 113 -1.99 -14.47 12.94
N ASP A 114 -2.68 -15.39 12.29
CA ASP A 114 -2.95 -16.74 12.80
C ASP A 114 -2.59 -17.79 11.73
N ASP A 115 -3.14 -19.01 11.82
CA ASP A 115 -2.89 -20.08 10.85
C ASP A 115 -3.64 -19.90 9.52
N GLU A 116 -4.61 -18.99 9.46
CA GLU A 116 -5.49 -18.75 8.32
C GLU A 116 -5.27 -17.38 7.66
N ASN A 117 -4.97 -16.32 8.42
CA ASN A 117 -5.01 -14.93 7.95
C ASN A 117 -3.80 -14.10 8.43
N LEU A 118 -3.42 -13.16 7.57
CA LEU A 118 -2.72 -11.92 7.95
C LEU A 118 -3.79 -10.89 8.33
N TYR A 119 -3.56 -10.19 9.45
CA TYR A 119 -4.37 -9.05 9.88
C TYR A 119 -3.52 -7.79 9.86
N LEU A 120 -4.11 -6.71 9.33
CA LEU A 120 -3.54 -5.36 9.37
C LEU A 120 -4.53 -4.42 10.04
N MET A 121 -4.04 -3.49 10.83
CA MET A 121 -4.83 -2.38 11.37
C MET A 121 -4.09 -1.07 11.17
N TRP A 122 -4.82 -0.03 10.81
CA TRP A 122 -4.25 1.31 10.75
C TRP A 122 -5.19 2.36 11.33
N GLN A 123 -4.60 3.45 11.79
CA GLN A 123 -5.30 4.55 12.43
C GLN A 123 -5.10 5.81 11.61
N PHE A 124 -6.20 6.49 11.28
CA PHE A 124 -6.17 7.87 10.81
C PHE A 124 -6.41 8.81 11.98
N THR A 125 -5.55 9.81 12.16
CA THR A 125 -5.79 10.86 13.15
C THR A 125 -6.43 12.09 12.51
N ASN A 126 -7.29 12.79 13.23
CA ASN A 126 -7.86 14.06 12.79
C ASN A 126 -7.84 15.06 13.93
N VAL A 127 -6.67 15.63 14.15
CA VAL A 127 -6.39 16.54 15.27
C VAL A 127 -6.83 17.99 15.02
N THR A 128 -7.64 18.23 13.98
CA THR A 128 -8.10 19.58 13.62
C THR A 128 -8.89 20.26 14.74
N ASP A 129 -9.54 19.47 15.60
CA ASP A 129 -10.26 19.97 16.78
C ASP A 129 -9.35 20.68 17.81
N VAL A 130 -8.05 20.39 17.81
CA VAL A 130 -7.05 21.12 18.62
C VAL A 130 -6.16 22.04 17.79
N THR A 131 -5.78 21.66 16.57
CA THR A 131 -4.84 22.44 15.75
C THR A 131 -5.48 23.62 15.01
N ASP A 132 -6.76 23.51 14.64
CA ASP A 132 -7.56 24.64 14.14
C ASP A 132 -9.05 24.48 14.51
N PRO A 133 -9.42 24.68 15.79
CA PRO A 133 -10.79 24.46 16.31
C PRO A 133 -11.87 25.33 15.65
N ALA A 134 -11.50 26.33 14.85
CA ALA A 134 -12.44 27.14 14.09
C ALA A 134 -12.98 26.40 12.85
N GLN A 135 -12.31 25.33 12.40
CA GLN A 135 -12.69 24.56 11.21
C GLN A 135 -13.78 23.54 11.53
N GLY A 136 -15.01 23.86 11.14
CA GLY A 136 -16.16 22.99 11.39
C GLY A 136 -16.40 21.89 10.34
N TYR A 137 -15.77 21.96 9.16
CA TYR A 137 -15.94 20.95 8.11
C TYR A 137 -15.16 19.65 8.41
N PRO A 138 -13.83 19.67 8.62
CA PRO A 138 -13.05 18.48 8.97
C PRO A 138 -13.44 17.87 10.32
N THR A 139 -13.93 18.66 11.28
CA THR A 139 -14.36 18.16 12.61
C THR A 139 -15.82 17.68 12.64
N SER A 140 -16.49 17.66 11.47
CA SER A 140 -17.82 17.08 11.30
C SER A 140 -17.73 15.64 10.76
N ASP A 141 -18.87 14.97 10.60
CA ASP A 141 -18.94 13.70 9.88
C ASP A 141 -18.24 13.74 8.49
N ASN A 142 -18.13 14.91 7.84
CA ASN A 142 -17.43 15.03 6.56
C ASN A 142 -15.90 14.80 6.66
N GLY A 143 -15.32 14.90 7.86
CA GLY A 143 -13.91 14.59 8.10
C GLY A 143 -13.60 13.10 8.11
N LYS A 144 -14.63 12.25 8.28
CA LYS A 144 -14.44 10.82 8.48
C LYS A 144 -14.02 10.10 7.19
N PRO A 145 -12.88 9.37 7.17
CA PRO A 145 -12.37 8.66 6.00
C PRO A 145 -13.43 7.81 5.27
N TYR A 146 -14.30 7.12 6.03
CA TYR A 146 -15.33 6.23 5.49
C TYR A 146 -16.49 6.94 4.80
N ASN A 147 -16.58 8.27 4.88
CA ASN A 147 -17.59 9.03 4.15
C ASN A 147 -17.18 9.37 2.72
N GLY A 148 -15.88 9.38 2.41
CA GLY A 148 -15.33 9.59 1.07
C GLY A 148 -15.15 8.28 0.30
N ASP A 149 -15.60 8.24 -0.95
CA ASP A 149 -15.23 7.15 -1.87
C ASP A 149 -13.84 7.44 -2.46
N ILE A 150 -12.80 7.25 -1.64
CA ILE A 150 -11.42 7.59 -1.95
C ILE A 150 -10.57 6.30 -1.96
N PRO A 151 -9.73 6.07 -2.98
CA PRO A 151 -8.86 4.90 -3.02
C PRO A 151 -7.88 4.84 -1.84
N LEU A 152 -7.65 3.64 -1.35
CA LEU A 152 -6.52 3.27 -0.50
C LEU A 152 -5.81 2.09 -1.15
N SER A 153 -4.50 2.00 -0.93
CA SER A 153 -3.67 0.91 -1.41
C SER A 153 -2.86 0.31 -0.26
N ILE A 154 -2.73 -1.01 -0.26
CA ILE A 154 -1.73 -1.72 0.55
C ILE A 154 -0.84 -2.49 -0.43
N ALA A 155 0.43 -2.06 -0.52
CA ALA A 155 1.45 -2.74 -1.28
C ALA A 155 2.10 -3.83 -0.43
N LEU A 156 2.31 -5.00 -1.05
CA LEU A 156 2.88 -6.17 -0.39
C LEU A 156 4.08 -6.70 -1.20
N ASP A 157 5.13 -7.05 -0.47
CA ASP A 157 6.24 -7.89 -0.93
C ASP A 157 6.06 -9.27 -0.28
N VAL A 158 5.35 -10.16 -0.97
CA VAL A 158 5.00 -11.49 -0.44
C VAL A 158 6.04 -12.53 -0.84
N ASP A 159 6.54 -12.55 -2.06
CA ASP A 159 7.58 -13.44 -2.59
C ASP A 159 8.80 -12.61 -3.02
N PRO A 160 9.92 -12.66 -2.26
CA PRO A 160 11.11 -11.85 -2.53
C PRO A 160 11.84 -12.25 -3.83
N ALA A 161 11.39 -13.30 -4.52
CA ALA A 161 11.89 -13.68 -5.84
C ALA A 161 11.17 -12.95 -6.98
N THR A 162 10.08 -12.23 -6.69
CA THR A 162 9.26 -11.47 -7.64
C THR A 162 9.05 -10.04 -7.15
N GLY A 163 8.61 -9.16 -8.05
CA GLY A 163 8.36 -7.77 -7.71
C GLY A 163 8.31 -6.90 -8.97
N SER A 164 7.69 -5.74 -8.83
CA SER A 164 7.61 -4.68 -9.84
C SER A 164 7.57 -3.32 -9.18
N ASP A 165 7.67 -2.27 -9.99
CA ASP A 165 7.58 -0.87 -9.56
C ASP A 165 6.12 -0.39 -9.34
N GLY A 166 5.13 -1.27 -9.40
CA GLY A 166 3.71 -0.93 -9.21
C GLY A 166 3.00 -0.34 -10.43
N ILE A 167 3.73 -0.05 -11.53
CA ILE A 167 3.18 0.60 -12.71
C ILE A 167 2.41 -0.39 -13.59
N VAL A 168 1.31 0.07 -14.20
CA VAL A 168 0.56 -0.72 -15.18
C VAL A 168 1.16 -0.54 -16.59
N GLU A 169 1.65 -1.63 -17.20
CA GLU A 169 2.47 -1.64 -18.43
C GLU A 169 1.80 -1.01 -19.69
N ALA A 170 0.51 -0.70 -19.63
CA ALA A 170 -0.28 -0.19 -20.75
C ALA A 170 -0.67 1.29 -20.67
N ASP A 171 -0.51 1.91 -19.51
CA ASP A 171 -0.92 3.29 -19.26
C ASP A 171 0.31 4.21 -19.20
N ALA A 172 0.14 5.52 -19.03
CA ALA A 172 1.27 6.41 -18.71
C ALA A 172 1.92 5.95 -17.37
N PRO A 173 2.95 6.58 -16.77
CA PRO A 173 3.44 6.12 -15.46
C PRO A 173 2.35 6.37 -14.40
N GLU A 174 1.41 5.45 -14.31
CA GLU A 174 0.24 5.40 -13.47
C GLU A 174 0.18 3.96 -12.94
N GLY A 175 0.03 3.85 -11.63
CA GLY A 175 -0.22 2.61 -10.94
C GLY A 175 -1.64 2.09 -11.15
N VAL A 176 -2.01 1.09 -10.37
CA VAL A 176 -3.35 0.50 -10.42
C VAL A 176 -4.40 1.58 -10.11
N TRP A 177 -5.50 1.55 -10.86
CA TRP A 177 -6.59 2.56 -10.81
C TRP A 177 -6.18 3.99 -11.21
N GLY A 178 -5.03 4.17 -11.85
CA GLY A 178 -4.58 5.48 -12.32
C GLY A 178 -3.98 6.35 -11.21
N ILE A 179 -3.66 5.77 -10.05
CA ILE A 179 -2.95 6.46 -8.98
C ILE A 179 -1.52 6.76 -9.47
N ARG A 180 -1.02 7.95 -9.18
CA ARG A 180 0.27 8.42 -9.66
C ARG A 180 1.41 8.04 -8.71
N ASP A 181 1.53 6.76 -8.42
CA ASP A 181 2.58 6.22 -7.57
C ASP A 181 3.41 5.13 -8.26
N SER A 182 4.56 4.85 -7.67
CA SER A 182 5.46 3.73 -8.01
C SER A 182 6.38 3.40 -6.85
N PHE A 183 7.13 2.31 -6.97
CA PHE A 183 8.03 1.80 -5.94
C PHE A 183 9.44 1.61 -6.49
N ASP A 184 10.41 2.39 -5.99
CA ASP A 184 11.80 2.38 -6.46
C ASP A 184 12.54 1.07 -6.15
N ASN A 185 12.12 0.35 -5.10
CA ASN A 185 12.69 -0.95 -4.73
C ASN A 185 12.29 -2.06 -5.72
N ALA A 186 11.21 -1.87 -6.48
CA ALA A 186 10.60 -2.85 -7.37
C ALA A 186 10.29 -4.21 -6.68
N GLU A 187 9.92 -4.19 -5.40
CA GLU A 187 9.64 -5.38 -4.59
C GLU A 187 8.13 -5.73 -4.56
N VAL A 188 7.27 -4.90 -5.15
CA VAL A 188 5.82 -5.07 -5.03
C VAL A 188 5.30 -6.17 -5.94
N ASP A 189 4.69 -7.19 -5.35
CA ASP A 189 4.09 -8.31 -6.08
C ASP A 189 2.57 -8.41 -5.90
N HIS A 190 2.02 -7.79 -4.86
CA HIS A 190 0.58 -7.62 -4.70
C HIS A 190 0.22 -6.19 -4.30
N LEU A 191 -0.92 -5.72 -4.82
CA LEU A 191 -1.55 -4.44 -4.44
C LEU A 191 -3.01 -4.70 -4.05
N ALA A 192 -3.34 -4.49 -2.78
CA ALA A 192 -4.71 -4.53 -2.31
C ALA A 192 -5.34 -3.15 -2.50
N MET A 193 -6.21 -3.01 -3.50
CA MET A 193 -6.85 -1.75 -3.86
C MET A 193 -8.30 -1.74 -3.39
N PHE A 194 -8.69 -0.71 -2.63
CA PHE A 194 -10.03 -0.59 -2.06
C PHE A 194 -10.42 0.87 -1.83
N SER A 195 -11.68 1.11 -1.47
CA SER A 195 -12.17 2.45 -1.11
C SER A 195 -12.14 2.58 0.41
N SER A 196 -11.79 3.76 0.92
CA SER A 196 -11.93 4.08 2.35
C SER A 196 -13.40 3.96 2.79
N LYS A 197 -14.36 4.09 1.88
CA LYS A 197 -15.79 3.87 2.13
C LYS A 197 -16.20 2.43 1.87
N PRO A 198 -16.69 1.70 2.88
CA PRO A 198 -17.10 0.32 2.65
C PRO A 198 -18.34 0.18 1.79
N GLY A 199 -18.34 -0.88 0.97
CA GLY A 199 -19.46 -1.26 0.12
C GLY A 199 -19.56 -0.50 -1.21
N VAL A 200 -18.58 0.35 -1.53
CA VAL A 200 -18.43 0.96 -2.86
C VAL A 200 -17.14 0.48 -3.55
N GLY A 201 -16.92 0.92 -4.79
CA GLY A 201 -15.79 0.48 -5.60
C GLY A 201 -15.88 -0.99 -6.04
N GLN A 202 -14.76 -1.51 -6.55
CA GLN A 202 -14.56 -2.93 -6.90
C GLN A 202 -13.25 -3.40 -6.27
N PRO A 203 -13.20 -3.56 -4.93
CA PRO A 203 -11.97 -3.85 -4.24
C PRO A 203 -11.40 -5.21 -4.66
N ALA A 204 -10.10 -5.25 -4.91
CA ALA A 204 -9.41 -6.43 -5.43
C ALA A 204 -7.94 -6.46 -5.01
N LEU A 205 -7.40 -7.66 -4.88
CA LEU A 205 -5.97 -7.92 -4.76
C LEU A 205 -5.41 -8.12 -6.17
N PHE A 206 -4.61 -7.17 -6.62
CA PHE A 206 -3.91 -7.22 -7.89
C PHE A 206 -2.61 -8.01 -7.70
N GLY A 207 -2.28 -8.88 -8.65
CA GLY A 207 -1.03 -9.61 -8.71
C GLY A 207 -0.34 -9.43 -10.06
N LEU A 208 0.93 -9.81 -10.13
CA LEU A 208 1.73 -9.68 -11.35
C LEU A 208 1.26 -10.63 -12.46
N ASN A 209 1.28 -10.13 -13.68
CA ASN A 209 1.04 -10.92 -14.88
C ASN A 209 2.28 -11.76 -15.27
N ALA A 210 2.18 -12.49 -16.39
CA ALA A 210 3.26 -13.38 -16.84
C ALA A 210 4.56 -12.66 -17.25
N ASP A 211 4.49 -11.35 -17.52
CA ASP A 211 5.63 -10.50 -17.86
C ASP A 211 6.19 -9.77 -16.61
N GLY A 212 5.58 -9.96 -15.43
CA GLY A 212 6.01 -9.37 -14.17
C GLY A 212 5.51 -7.95 -13.92
N ALA A 213 4.41 -7.54 -14.56
CA ALA A 213 3.80 -6.23 -14.39
C ALA A 213 2.37 -6.32 -13.87
N PHE A 214 1.85 -5.23 -13.29
CA PHE A 214 0.44 -5.12 -12.96
C PHE A 214 -0.40 -4.81 -14.21
N ASP A 215 -1.64 -5.30 -14.23
CA ASP A 215 -2.62 -4.96 -15.26
C ASP A 215 -4.06 -5.06 -14.73
N HIS A 216 -5.01 -4.68 -15.59
CA HIS A 216 -6.43 -4.74 -15.28
C HIS A 216 -7.11 -6.01 -15.82
N GLU A 217 -6.34 -7.03 -16.24
CA GLU A 217 -6.90 -8.27 -16.77
C GLU A 217 -7.55 -9.07 -15.63
N PRO A 218 -8.80 -9.56 -15.79
CA PRO A 218 -9.51 -10.25 -14.71
C PRO A 218 -8.81 -11.50 -14.15
N GLY A 219 -7.83 -12.05 -14.87
CA GLY A 219 -7.06 -13.23 -14.43
C GLY A 219 -6.00 -12.91 -13.38
N ASN A 220 -5.56 -11.66 -13.28
CA ASN A 220 -4.51 -11.22 -12.36
C ASN A 220 -5.07 -10.45 -11.16
N ASN A 221 -6.39 -10.21 -11.14
CA ASN A 221 -7.05 -9.35 -10.16
C ASN A 221 -8.13 -10.16 -9.44
N LEU A 222 -7.90 -10.44 -8.17
CA LEU A 222 -8.80 -11.25 -7.34
C LEU A 222 -9.73 -10.32 -6.54
N PRO A 223 -11.04 -10.30 -6.82
CA PRO A 223 -11.96 -9.49 -6.02
C PRO A 223 -11.91 -9.87 -4.54
N PHE A 224 -11.91 -8.91 -3.62
CA PHE A 224 -11.78 -9.16 -2.18
C PHE A 224 -12.74 -10.23 -1.68
N LYS A 225 -14.01 -10.15 -2.10
CA LYS A 225 -15.04 -11.13 -1.74
C LYS A 225 -14.72 -12.56 -2.20
N GLU A 226 -14.08 -12.71 -3.35
CA GLU A 226 -13.70 -14.03 -3.89
C GLU A 226 -12.43 -14.54 -3.19
N GLY A 227 -11.50 -13.65 -2.84
CA GLY A 227 -10.30 -13.96 -2.07
C GLY A 227 -10.49 -14.02 -0.55
N GLY A 228 -11.72 -13.90 -0.04
CA GLY A 228 -11.99 -13.91 1.40
C GLY A 228 -11.45 -12.70 2.18
N ILE A 229 -11.01 -11.64 1.49
CA ILE A 229 -10.47 -10.43 2.11
C ILE A 229 -11.61 -9.59 2.65
N THR A 230 -11.52 -9.19 3.91
CA THR A 230 -12.51 -8.36 4.59
C THR A 230 -11.85 -7.19 5.28
N TYR A 231 -12.52 -6.05 5.34
CA TYR A 231 -12.08 -4.92 6.15
C TYR A 231 -13.26 -4.28 6.88
N ALA A 232 -12.98 -3.74 8.05
CA ALA A 232 -13.92 -3.06 8.93
C ALA A 232 -13.31 -1.73 9.41
N TYR A 233 -14.13 -0.91 10.06
CA TYR A 233 -13.73 0.39 10.55
C TYR A 233 -14.61 0.81 11.74
N ALA A 234 -14.07 1.66 12.60
CA ALA A 234 -14.83 2.35 13.63
C ALA A 234 -14.24 3.73 13.89
N ASP A 235 -15.06 4.63 14.46
CA ASP A 235 -14.54 5.85 15.06
C ASP A 235 -13.74 5.50 16.31
N GLY A 236 -12.65 6.23 16.54
CA GLY A 236 -11.78 6.04 17.68
C GLY A 236 -10.35 5.69 17.32
N LEU A 237 -9.54 5.74 18.38
CA LEU A 237 -8.11 5.51 18.40
C LEU A 237 -7.81 4.59 19.59
N ASN A 238 -6.81 3.72 19.45
CA ASN A 238 -6.29 2.85 20.49
C ASN A 238 -4.90 3.26 20.99
N ALA A 239 -4.20 4.13 20.24
CA ALA A 239 -2.95 4.71 20.72
C ALA A 239 -3.14 5.49 22.03
N SER A 240 -2.18 5.35 22.94
CA SER A 240 -2.23 5.98 24.27
C SER A 240 -1.70 7.42 24.27
N GLU A 241 -0.98 7.80 23.22
CA GLU A 241 -0.46 9.14 22.92
C GLU A 241 -0.74 9.43 21.44
N VAL A 242 -0.98 10.70 21.09
CA VAL A 242 -1.06 11.17 19.69
C VAL A 242 0.03 12.21 19.51
N ILE A 243 1.20 11.76 19.06
CA ILE A 243 2.35 12.64 18.85
C ILE A 243 2.19 13.37 17.53
N GLY A 244 2.17 14.71 17.57
CA GLY A 244 2.04 15.55 16.38
C GLY A 244 2.45 16.98 16.64
N ILE A 245 2.35 17.82 15.61
CA ILE A 245 2.67 19.26 15.70
C ILE A 245 1.36 20.06 15.71
N ASN A 246 1.17 20.88 16.75
CA ASN A 246 -0.01 21.71 16.91
C ASN A 246 0.12 23.06 16.18
N ASP A 247 0.07 23.00 14.86
CA ASP A 247 0.13 24.16 13.99
C ASP A 247 -0.73 23.96 12.73
N SER A 248 -0.83 24.98 11.90
CA SER A 248 -1.61 24.99 10.66
C SER A 248 -0.88 25.78 9.58
N GLY A 249 -1.02 25.38 8.32
CA GLY A 249 -0.46 26.13 7.19
C GLY A 249 -0.93 27.59 7.14
N ASN A 250 -2.11 27.88 7.71
CA ASN A 250 -2.61 29.26 7.86
C ASN A 250 -1.75 30.12 8.81
N ALA A 251 -1.05 29.50 9.75
CA ALA A 251 -0.16 30.13 10.73
C ALA A 251 1.32 30.04 10.34
N GLY A 252 1.65 29.29 9.28
CA GLY A 252 3.00 29.20 8.72
C GLY A 252 3.64 27.82 8.82
N TYR A 253 2.92 26.82 9.31
CA TYR A 253 3.37 25.43 9.36
C TYR A 253 3.76 24.91 7.97
N ALA A 254 4.93 24.29 7.87
CA ALA A 254 5.51 23.78 6.65
C ALA A 254 6.15 22.39 6.86
N PRO A 255 6.39 21.61 5.80
CA PRO A 255 7.01 20.28 5.94
C PRO A 255 8.36 20.28 6.69
N ASP A 256 9.19 21.31 6.52
CA ASP A 256 10.47 21.47 7.23
C ASP A 256 10.31 21.48 8.77
N ASP A 257 9.13 21.84 9.29
CA ASP A 257 8.86 21.84 10.73
C ASP A 257 8.82 20.40 11.30
N LEU A 258 8.52 19.39 10.48
CA LEU A 258 8.58 17.98 10.87
C LEU A 258 10.00 17.54 11.27
N GLU A 259 11.06 18.22 10.80
CA GLU A 259 12.44 17.93 11.23
C GLU A 259 12.77 18.46 12.64
N SER A 260 11.87 19.26 13.22
CA SER A 260 12.11 19.93 14.50
C SER A 260 11.48 19.17 15.67
N GLU A 261 12.25 18.24 16.24
CA GLU A 261 11.86 17.41 17.40
C GLU A 261 11.20 18.20 18.56
N ASP A 262 11.63 19.44 18.81
CA ASP A 262 11.09 20.29 19.90
C ASP A 262 9.65 20.81 19.64
N LEU A 263 9.10 20.65 18.43
CA LEU A 263 7.73 21.05 18.07
C LEU A 263 6.68 19.98 18.34
N TYR A 264 7.10 18.73 18.50
CA TYR A 264 6.19 17.62 18.73
C TYR A 264 5.65 17.64 20.17
N GLU A 265 4.35 17.41 20.28
CA GLU A 265 3.64 17.28 21.54
C GLU A 265 2.61 16.15 21.48
N ASP A 266 2.18 15.68 22.65
CA ASP A 266 1.06 14.74 22.75
C ASP A 266 -0.27 15.50 22.69
N LEU A 267 -0.93 15.42 21.55
CA LEU A 267 -2.16 16.14 21.25
C LEU A 267 -3.35 15.60 22.07
N LEU A 268 -3.30 14.34 22.54
CA LEU A 268 -4.28 13.83 23.51
C LEU A 268 -4.16 14.58 24.85
N ALA A 269 -2.94 14.87 25.29
CA ALA A 269 -2.71 15.65 26.51
C ALA A 269 -3.18 17.12 26.35
N GLU A 270 -3.18 17.65 25.13
CA GLU A 270 -3.71 18.98 24.79
C GLU A 270 -5.24 19.01 24.61
N GLY A 271 -5.90 17.86 24.69
CA GLY A 271 -7.36 17.74 24.74
C GLY A 271 -8.02 17.35 23.42
N HIS A 272 -7.26 16.77 22.49
CA HIS A 272 -7.79 16.13 21.28
C HIS A 272 -8.84 15.08 21.65
N ASP A 273 -9.94 15.05 20.90
CA ASP A 273 -11.02 14.09 21.04
C ASP A 273 -10.80 12.87 20.13
N PRO A 274 -10.49 11.68 20.70
CA PRO A 274 -10.30 10.46 19.91
C PRO A 274 -11.53 10.06 19.07
N GLU A 275 -12.73 10.58 19.40
CA GLU A 275 -13.90 10.38 18.55
C GLU A 275 -13.77 11.06 17.17
N GLN A 276 -12.77 11.92 16.93
CA GLN A 276 -12.46 12.46 15.61
C GLN A 276 -11.71 11.46 14.72
N ASP A 277 -10.98 10.53 15.32
CA ASP A 277 -10.12 9.58 14.63
C ASP A 277 -10.91 8.42 14.03
N THR A 278 -10.23 7.60 13.23
CA THR A 278 -10.85 6.41 12.62
C THR A 278 -9.83 5.29 12.53
N THR A 279 -10.21 4.13 13.06
CA THR A 279 -9.46 2.89 12.92
C THR A 279 -10.05 2.04 11.80
N TYR A 280 -9.17 1.38 11.06
CA TYR A 280 -9.51 0.36 10.07
C TYR A 280 -8.77 -0.93 10.38
N GLU A 281 -9.42 -2.05 10.06
CA GLU A 281 -8.81 -3.38 10.12
C GLU A 281 -9.04 -4.11 8.81
N MET A 282 -8.08 -4.93 8.39
CA MET A 282 -8.19 -5.82 7.23
C MET A 282 -7.68 -7.21 7.58
N GLY A 283 -8.47 -8.23 7.22
CA GLY A 283 -8.06 -9.63 7.23
C GLY A 283 -7.85 -10.12 5.81
N ILE A 284 -6.68 -10.70 5.56
CA ILE A 284 -6.26 -11.25 4.27
C ILE A 284 -5.90 -12.73 4.48
N PRO A 285 -6.63 -13.67 3.86
CA PRO A 285 -6.29 -15.08 3.98
C PRO A 285 -4.87 -15.36 3.47
N LEU A 286 -4.07 -16.08 4.25
CA LEU A 286 -2.72 -16.49 3.86
C LEU A 286 -2.76 -17.35 2.59
N GLU A 287 -3.82 -18.16 2.43
CA GLU A 287 -4.03 -18.93 1.20
C GLU A 287 -4.22 -18.05 -0.04
N THR A 288 -4.83 -16.88 0.12
CA THR A 288 -5.02 -15.89 -0.95
C THR A 288 -3.70 -15.25 -1.34
N LEU A 289 -2.80 -15.05 -0.39
CA LEU A 289 -1.41 -14.62 -0.62
C LEU A 289 -0.51 -15.77 -1.09
N GLY A 290 -1.01 -17.01 -1.15
CA GLY A 290 -0.24 -18.18 -1.55
C GLY A 290 0.82 -18.64 -0.54
N ILE A 291 0.68 -18.25 0.74
CA ILE A 291 1.63 -18.53 1.81
C ILE A 291 0.99 -19.31 2.95
N THR A 292 1.82 -19.77 3.89
CA THR A 292 1.39 -20.36 5.16
C THR A 292 1.95 -19.54 6.31
N GLN A 293 1.41 -19.72 7.52
CA GLN A 293 1.99 -19.14 8.73
C GLN A 293 3.48 -19.46 8.87
N ASP A 294 3.88 -20.72 8.70
CA ASP A 294 5.30 -21.13 8.72
C ASP A 294 6.15 -20.34 7.71
N ALA A 295 5.60 -20.01 6.53
CA ALA A 295 6.31 -19.24 5.53
C ALA A 295 6.47 -17.79 6.00
N LEU A 296 5.39 -17.17 6.49
CA LEU A 296 5.40 -15.82 7.07
C LEU A 296 6.42 -15.71 8.21
N GLU A 297 6.42 -16.64 9.16
CA GLU A 297 7.33 -16.59 10.32
C GLU A 297 8.80 -16.87 9.97
N SER A 298 9.06 -17.58 8.87
CA SER A 298 10.42 -17.95 8.48
C SER A 298 11.09 -16.98 7.50
N ARG A 299 10.31 -16.24 6.70
CA ARG A 299 10.85 -15.32 5.68
C ARG A 299 10.23 -13.91 5.71
N GLY A 300 9.10 -13.77 6.38
CA GLY A 300 8.35 -12.52 6.46
C GLY A 300 7.70 -12.11 5.14
N LEU A 301 7.05 -10.95 5.19
CA LEU A 301 6.62 -10.18 4.03
C LEU A 301 6.82 -8.69 4.31
N GLY A 302 6.84 -7.87 3.28
CA GLY A 302 6.84 -6.42 3.37
C GLY A 302 5.43 -5.84 3.20
N VAL A 303 5.13 -4.75 3.92
CA VAL A 303 3.87 -3.99 3.79
C VAL A 303 4.18 -2.49 3.70
N MET A 304 3.50 -1.80 2.79
CA MET A 304 3.36 -0.35 2.81
C MET A 304 1.87 0.01 2.61
N LEU A 305 1.33 0.81 3.52
CA LEU A 305 -0.01 1.39 3.42
C LEU A 305 0.10 2.76 2.76
N ILE A 306 -0.82 3.07 1.84
CA ILE A 306 -0.84 4.33 1.10
C ILE A 306 -2.26 4.91 1.16
N SER A 307 -2.36 6.16 1.62
CA SER A 307 -3.58 6.96 1.51
C SER A 307 -3.50 7.86 0.28
N THR A 308 -4.64 8.12 -0.35
CA THR A 308 -4.70 8.95 -1.58
C THR A 308 -5.71 10.07 -1.43
N PHE A 309 -5.58 11.11 -2.24
CA PHE A 309 -6.66 12.07 -2.46
C PHE A 309 -6.46 12.80 -3.79
N GLY A 310 -7.43 12.69 -4.70
CA GLY A 310 -7.29 13.25 -6.04
C GLY A 310 -6.73 12.21 -7.00
N GLN A 311 -5.53 12.43 -7.52
CA GLN A 311 -4.83 11.57 -8.48
C GLN A 311 -3.55 10.92 -7.92
N SER A 312 -3.02 11.38 -6.78
CA SER A 312 -1.80 10.83 -6.17
C SER A 312 -2.00 10.36 -4.73
N ALA A 313 -0.95 9.76 -4.18
CA ALA A 313 -0.84 9.49 -2.76
C ALA A 313 -0.74 10.81 -1.98
N ILE A 314 -1.16 10.79 -0.71
CA ILE A 314 -1.02 11.92 0.22
C ILE A 314 -0.50 11.48 1.58
N GLY A 315 -0.08 10.22 1.70
CA GLY A 315 0.34 9.64 2.96
C GLY A 315 0.80 8.22 2.75
N SER A 316 1.78 7.79 3.55
CA SER A 316 2.27 6.41 3.52
C SER A 316 2.70 5.94 4.91
N LEU A 317 2.58 4.64 5.17
CA LEU A 317 3.19 3.97 6.31
C LEU A 317 3.92 2.71 5.83
N PRO A 318 5.26 2.63 5.93
CA PRO A 318 6.18 3.65 6.45
C PRO A 318 6.12 5.01 5.76
N GLN A 319 6.44 6.09 6.50
CA GLN A 319 6.40 7.46 6.01
C GLN A 319 7.49 7.72 4.98
N ASP A 320 7.09 7.88 3.73
CA ASP A 320 7.97 8.26 2.62
C ASP A 320 8.02 9.77 2.39
N PRO A 321 9.19 10.36 2.13
CA PRO A 321 9.29 11.78 1.81
C PRO A 321 8.62 12.19 0.49
N ALA A 322 8.30 11.26 -0.42
CA ALA A 322 7.63 11.55 -1.68
C ALA A 322 6.29 12.27 -1.46
N VAL A 323 5.51 11.87 -0.45
CA VAL A 323 4.16 12.43 -0.17
C VAL A 323 4.18 13.82 0.50
N LEU A 324 5.34 14.49 0.51
CA LEU A 324 5.55 15.82 1.07
C LEU A 324 6.35 16.76 0.16
N ASP A 325 6.81 16.31 -1.01
CA ASP A 325 7.76 17.04 -1.86
C ASP A 325 7.14 18.25 -2.60
N ASN A 326 5.83 18.29 -2.75
CA ASN A 326 5.02 19.36 -3.32
C ASN A 326 3.92 19.87 -2.36
N ALA A 327 3.97 19.51 -1.07
CA ALA A 327 2.98 19.84 -0.04
C ALA A 327 2.60 21.33 0.04
N THR A 328 3.55 22.23 -0.24
CA THR A 328 3.33 23.68 -0.19
C THR A 328 2.91 24.30 -1.53
N GLU A 329 2.97 23.55 -2.62
CA GLU A 329 2.56 24.03 -3.95
C GLU A 329 1.04 23.89 -4.14
N PRO A 330 0.41 24.78 -4.93
CA PRO A 330 -1.04 24.76 -5.10
C PRO A 330 -1.50 23.67 -6.07
N TYR A 331 -2.49 22.88 -5.66
CA TYR A 331 -3.22 21.97 -6.56
C TYR A 331 -3.83 22.73 -7.73
N THR A 332 -3.65 22.24 -8.96
CA THR A 332 -4.09 22.97 -10.16
C THR A 332 -5.61 23.09 -10.27
N ALA A 333 -6.37 22.11 -9.74
CA ALA A 333 -7.83 22.15 -9.77
C ALA A 333 -8.44 23.00 -8.64
N ASP A 334 -7.72 23.17 -7.53
CA ASP A 334 -8.11 24.04 -6.42
C ASP A 334 -6.86 24.59 -5.70
N THR A 335 -6.53 25.85 -5.95
CA THR A 335 -5.30 26.46 -5.40
C THR A 335 -5.28 26.61 -3.88
N SER A 336 -6.39 26.34 -3.19
CA SER A 336 -6.45 26.35 -1.72
C SER A 336 -5.80 25.12 -1.07
N THR A 337 -5.51 24.07 -1.84
CA THR A 337 -4.97 22.80 -1.33
C THR A 337 -3.66 22.40 -2.04
N SER A 338 -3.07 21.29 -1.61
CA SER A 338 -1.73 20.80 -1.95
C SER A 338 -1.66 20.11 -3.31
N ALA A 339 -0.58 20.40 -4.04
CA ALA A 339 -0.24 19.76 -5.31
C ALA A 339 0.09 18.27 -5.19
N GLU A 340 0.32 17.76 -3.97
CA GLU A 340 0.40 16.33 -3.61
C GLU A 340 -0.81 15.52 -4.07
N LYS A 341 -1.91 16.20 -4.37
CA LYS A 341 -3.10 15.54 -4.90
C LYS A 341 -2.96 15.14 -6.36
N GLU A 342 -1.89 15.52 -7.06
CA GLU A 342 -1.75 15.29 -8.50
C GLU A 342 -0.33 15.17 -9.05
N ASP A 343 0.69 15.22 -8.20
CA ASP A 343 2.05 14.92 -8.56
C ASP A 343 2.24 13.41 -8.79
N TYR A 344 3.48 12.97 -8.69
CA TYR A 344 3.86 11.60 -8.95
C TYR A 344 4.85 11.16 -7.88
N ASP A 345 4.47 10.14 -7.14
CA ASP A 345 5.19 9.65 -5.99
C ASP A 345 6.01 8.41 -6.35
N ALA A 346 7.32 8.49 -6.20
CA ALA A 346 8.21 7.34 -6.31
C ALA A 346 8.66 6.93 -4.91
N PHE A 347 7.97 5.96 -4.32
CA PHE A 347 8.24 5.47 -2.97
C PHE A 347 9.61 4.81 -2.91
N SER A 348 10.42 5.26 -1.97
CA SER A 348 11.80 4.85 -1.74
C SER A 348 12.04 4.24 -0.35
N GLU A 349 11.11 4.46 0.59
CA GLU A 349 11.17 3.86 1.92
C GLU A 349 11.01 2.35 1.87
N PRO A 350 11.80 1.60 2.65
CA PRO A 350 11.63 0.17 2.79
C PRO A 350 10.26 -0.19 3.35
N PHE A 351 9.72 -1.32 2.92
CA PHE A 351 8.47 -1.84 3.44
C PHE A 351 8.63 -2.25 4.92
N ALA A 352 7.58 -2.01 5.71
CA ALA A 352 7.51 -2.53 7.06
C ALA A 352 7.45 -4.06 7.02
N ARG A 353 8.28 -4.73 7.83
CA ARG A 353 8.38 -6.19 7.84
C ARG A 353 7.38 -6.82 8.81
N VAL A 354 6.76 -7.93 8.39
CA VAL A 354 5.86 -8.74 9.22
C VAL A 354 6.43 -10.15 9.38
N GLY A 355 6.38 -10.71 10.58
CA GLY A 355 6.76 -12.09 10.90
C GLY A 355 8.27 -12.37 10.92
N HIS A 356 9.04 -11.78 10.01
CA HIS A 356 10.49 -11.93 9.93
C HIS A 356 11.15 -10.66 9.37
N ALA A 357 12.28 -10.26 9.94
CA ALA A 357 13.10 -9.18 9.39
C ALA A 357 13.77 -9.59 8.07
N ALA A 358 14.07 -8.64 7.19
CA ALA A 358 14.90 -8.91 6.02
C ALA A 358 16.33 -9.29 6.45
N GLU A 359 16.94 -10.27 5.77
CA GLU A 359 18.34 -10.70 6.02
C GLU A 359 19.40 -9.73 5.47
#